data_AF-A0A5B2UAF4-F1
#
_entry.id   AF-A0A5B2UAF4-F1
#
_cell.length_a   1.000
_cell.length_b   1.000
_cell.length_c   1.000
_cell.angle_alpha   90.00
_cell.angle_beta   90.00
_cell.angle_gamma   90.00
#
_symmetry.space_group_name_H-M   'P 1'
#
loop_
_entity.id
_entity.type
_entity.pdbx_description
1 polymer ?
#
loop_
_entity_poly.entity_id
_entity_poly.type
_entity_poly.pdbx_seq_one_letter_code
_entity_poly.pdbx_strand_id
1 'polypeptide(L)'
;MFLTTSVHFLFLVFMGMLSLVLLLIIAVLIYSFYQYRESLHIFRWSEMINKRISEVIVYGEETSADKNFSTASGHSLFRNLFLQKLAESEKKFSGAAQHKLKDLFQEYGLQEEALKKLNQKKIHIIAGGIQELTAMNVEEALPKISTFLTHPSPQVYQEAQYAMVHFKGFEGLHFLNSFSTKISEWQQLRLLISVTSIPENSSDNIKSWVESSNASVVIFTLKLLRKFQVLSLYPSVIDLLDHPSVEVRVQAVQTLLSLENSSTIAYLMEVYPNQPLEVQKEMLKVMKKSKDLCSVDFLKDQLLKDTDSGIKVYAAEALCAMEKQDYLIEISKKETSPEELIQIIKYALQEKVC
;
A
#
# COMPACT_ATOMS: atom_id res chain seq x y z
N MET A 1 -66.03 -8.88 -40.88
CA MET A 1 -65.11 -10.05 -40.82
C MET A 1 -63.64 -9.62 -40.73
N PHE A 2 -63.17 -8.63 -41.49
CA PHE A 2 -61.78 -8.13 -41.41
C PHE A 2 -61.43 -7.35 -40.10
N LEU A 3 -62.38 -6.62 -39.51
CA LEU A 3 -62.13 -5.86 -38.27
C LEU A 3 -61.96 -6.77 -37.05
N THR A 4 -62.76 -7.85 -36.96
CA THR A 4 -62.71 -8.83 -35.87
C THR A 4 -61.43 -9.65 -35.88
N THR A 5 -60.89 -9.99 -37.07
CA THR A 5 -59.60 -10.66 -37.19
C THR A 5 -58.43 -9.76 -36.77
N SER A 6 -58.52 -8.45 -37.03
CA SER A 6 -57.49 -7.48 -36.60
C SER A 6 -57.47 -7.29 -35.08
N VAL A 7 -58.64 -7.21 -34.43
CA VAL A 7 -58.74 -7.08 -32.97
C VAL A 7 -58.26 -8.36 -32.28
N HIS A 8 -58.61 -9.53 -32.80
CA HIS A 8 -58.17 -10.82 -32.28
C HIS A 8 -56.64 -10.98 -32.38
N PHE A 9 -56.03 -10.53 -33.49
CA PHE A 9 -54.57 -10.53 -33.65
C PHE A 9 -53.88 -9.63 -32.61
N LEU A 10 -54.38 -8.39 -32.43
CA LEU A 10 -53.81 -7.46 -31.45
C LEU A 10 -53.92 -7.99 -30.00
N PHE A 11 -55.03 -8.66 -29.69
CA PHE A 11 -55.22 -9.33 -28.40
C PHE A 11 -54.21 -10.46 -28.17
N LEU A 12 -53.96 -11.31 -29.17
CA LEU A 12 -52.96 -12.38 -29.08
C LEU A 12 -51.54 -11.83 -28.88
N VAL A 13 -51.17 -10.76 -29.59
CA VAL A 13 -49.87 -10.10 -29.42
C VAL A 13 -49.73 -9.53 -28.01
N PHE A 14 -50.78 -8.87 -27.49
CA PHE A 14 -50.78 -8.36 -26.12
C PHE A 14 -50.61 -9.46 -25.07
N MET A 15 -51.33 -10.58 -25.21
CA MET A 15 -51.19 -11.73 -24.31
C MET A 15 -49.80 -12.37 -24.38
N GLY A 16 -49.20 -12.44 -25.58
CA GLY A 16 -47.82 -12.88 -25.76
C GLY A 16 -46.81 -11.97 -25.07
N MET A 17 -46.95 -10.65 -25.22
CA MET A 17 -46.10 -9.67 -24.53
C MET A 17 -46.27 -9.74 -23.01
N LEU A 18 -47.50 -9.89 -22.51
CA LEU A 18 -47.76 -10.03 -21.07
C LEU A 18 -47.13 -11.30 -20.50
N SER A 19 -47.22 -12.42 -21.22
CA SER A 19 -46.58 -13.69 -20.83
C SER A 19 -45.06 -13.58 -20.81
N LEU A 20 -44.45 -12.91 -21.79
CA LEU A 20 -43.01 -12.67 -21.84
C LEU A 20 -42.54 -11.82 -20.65
N VAL A 21 -43.26 -10.74 -20.34
CA VAL A 21 -42.95 -9.89 -19.18
C VAL A 21 -43.06 -10.68 -17.87
N LEU A 22 -44.11 -11.50 -17.72
CA LEU A 22 -44.28 -12.35 -16.54
C LEU A 22 -43.13 -13.36 -16.39
N LEU A 23 -42.69 -13.98 -17.50
CA LEU A 23 -41.54 -14.89 -17.50
C LEU A 23 -40.23 -14.20 -17.10
N LEU A 24 -39.98 -12.98 -17.58
CA LEU A 24 -38.82 -12.19 -17.19
C LEU A 24 -38.85 -11.83 -15.70
N ILE A 25 -40.00 -11.44 -15.17
CA ILE A 25 -40.17 -11.16 -13.74
C ILE A 25 -39.89 -12.42 -12.91
N ILE A 26 -40.44 -13.57 -13.30
CA ILE A 26 -40.19 -14.85 -12.61
C ILE A 26 -38.70 -15.21 -12.66
N ALA A 27 -38.03 -15.05 -13.80
CA ALA A 27 -36.60 -15.32 -13.94
C ALA A 27 -35.75 -14.42 -13.02
N VAL A 28 -36.06 -13.13 -12.95
CA VAL A 28 -35.37 -12.17 -12.05
C VAL A 28 -35.64 -12.50 -10.59
N LEU A 29 -36.86 -12.92 -10.22
CA LEU A 29 -37.19 -13.34 -8.86
C LEU A 29 -36.46 -14.63 -8.47
N ILE A 30 -36.37 -15.61 -9.37
CA ILE A 30 -35.61 -16.85 -9.12
C ILE A 30 -34.11 -16.54 -8.96
N TYR A 31 -33.56 -15.70 -9.84
CA TYR A 31 -32.15 -15.28 -9.76
C TYR A 31 -31.86 -14.51 -8.47
N SER A 32 -32.69 -13.53 -8.12
CA SER A 32 -32.51 -12.73 -6.90
C SER A 32 -32.71 -13.58 -5.64
N PHE A 33 -33.64 -14.53 -5.64
CA PHE A 33 -33.82 -15.46 -4.53
C PHE A 33 -32.64 -16.43 -4.38
N TYR A 34 -32.09 -16.93 -5.49
CA TYR A 34 -30.88 -17.74 -5.48
C TYR A 34 -29.69 -16.95 -4.90
N GLN A 35 -29.47 -15.74 -5.40
CA GLN A 35 -28.41 -14.84 -4.92
C GLN A 35 -28.60 -14.45 -3.44
N TYR A 36 -29.84 -14.19 -3.02
CA TYR A 36 -30.18 -13.87 -1.63
C TYR A 36 -29.91 -15.06 -0.70
N ARG A 37 -30.30 -16.27 -1.10
CA ARG A 37 -30.06 -17.49 -0.31
C ARG A 37 -28.57 -17.77 -0.17
N GLU A 38 -27.80 -17.62 -1.24
CA GLU A 38 -26.34 -17.75 -1.21
C GLU A 38 -25.71 -16.71 -0.27
N SER A 39 -26.16 -15.46 -0.35
CA SER A 39 -25.70 -14.37 0.54
C SER A 39 -25.99 -14.63 2.01
N LEU A 40 -27.18 -15.17 2.34
CA LEU A 40 -27.54 -15.56 3.71
C LEU A 40 -26.65 -16.70 4.23
N HIS A 41 -26.37 -17.71 3.40
CA HIS A 41 -25.45 -18.79 3.79
C HIS A 41 -24.03 -18.25 4.01
N ILE A 42 -23.52 -17.39 3.13
CA ILE A 42 -22.20 -16.74 3.27
C ILE A 42 -22.14 -15.92 4.55
N PHE A 43 -23.18 -15.14 4.89
CA PHE A 43 -23.21 -14.36 6.12
C PHE A 43 -23.13 -15.26 7.37
N ARG A 44 -23.99 -16.29 7.44
CA ARG A 44 -24.00 -17.25 8.57
C ARG A 44 -22.68 -18.01 8.69
N TRP A 45 -22.13 -18.46 7.57
CA TRP A 45 -20.83 -19.12 7.54
C TRP A 45 -19.70 -18.17 7.94
N SER A 46 -19.75 -16.91 7.52
CA SER A 46 -18.77 -15.91 7.94
C SER A 46 -18.81 -15.67 9.44
N GLU A 47 -20.00 -15.58 10.06
CA GLU A 47 -20.15 -15.43 11.50
C GLU A 47 -19.60 -16.66 12.24
N MET A 48 -19.94 -17.85 11.76
CA MET A 48 -19.45 -19.12 12.29
C MET A 48 -17.92 -19.24 12.20
N ILE A 49 -17.31 -18.87 11.07
CA ILE A 49 -15.86 -18.87 10.87
C ILE A 49 -15.19 -17.85 11.79
N ASN A 50 -15.69 -16.62 11.84
CA ASN A 50 -15.12 -15.57 12.69
C ASN A 50 -15.19 -15.95 14.18
N LYS A 51 -16.31 -16.54 14.61
CA LYS A 51 -16.45 -17.06 15.97
C LYS A 51 -15.39 -18.12 16.25
N ARG A 52 -15.21 -19.10 15.37
CA ARG A 52 -14.19 -20.14 15.58
C ARG A 52 -12.76 -19.59 15.59
N ILE A 53 -12.44 -18.66 14.70
CA ILE A 53 -11.14 -17.97 14.69
C ILE A 53 -10.92 -17.25 16.02
N SER A 54 -11.92 -16.51 16.51
CA SER A 54 -11.84 -15.80 17.78
C SER A 54 -11.68 -16.76 18.98
N GLU A 55 -12.42 -17.86 19.01
CA GLU A 55 -12.34 -18.86 20.08
C GLU A 55 -10.93 -19.46 20.16
N VAL A 56 -10.37 -19.85 19.02
CA VAL A 56 -9.03 -20.45 18.96
C VAL A 56 -7.93 -19.45 19.32
N ILE A 57 -8.08 -18.18 18.96
CA ILE A 57 -7.12 -17.13 19.35
C ILE A 57 -7.18 -16.83 20.85
N VAL A 58 -8.37 -16.80 21.45
CA VAL A 58 -8.57 -16.38 22.85
C VAL A 58 -8.36 -17.54 23.84
N TYR A 59 -8.90 -18.72 23.53
CA TYR A 59 -8.95 -19.86 24.44
C TYR A 59 -8.02 -21.01 24.03
N GLY A 60 -7.38 -20.94 22.85
CA GLY A 60 -6.52 -22.01 22.36
C GLY A 60 -7.29 -23.27 21.92
N GLU A 61 -6.60 -24.40 21.88
CA GLU A 61 -7.10 -25.70 21.39
C GLU A 61 -8.12 -26.39 22.30
N GLU A 62 -8.43 -25.82 23.47
CA GLU A 62 -9.36 -26.42 24.45
C GLU A 62 -10.83 -26.40 23.99
N THR A 63 -11.13 -25.73 22.87
CA THR A 63 -12.48 -25.65 22.30
C THR A 63 -12.64 -26.57 21.09
N SER A 64 -13.46 -27.61 21.23
CA SER A 64 -13.82 -28.49 20.13
C SER A 64 -14.77 -27.79 19.14
N ALA A 65 -14.65 -28.15 17.87
CA ALA A 65 -15.55 -27.67 16.82
C ALA A 65 -17.00 -28.03 17.15
N ASP A 66 -17.92 -27.05 17.13
CA ASP A 66 -19.35 -27.35 17.17
C ASP A 66 -19.75 -28.23 15.97
N LYS A 67 -20.71 -29.13 16.16
CA LYS A 67 -21.24 -30.04 15.15
C LYS A 67 -21.67 -29.32 13.86
N ASN A 68 -22.18 -28.10 14.01
CA ASN A 68 -22.55 -27.24 12.88
C ASN A 68 -21.33 -26.83 12.03
N PHE A 69 -20.20 -26.50 12.67
CA PHE A 69 -18.96 -26.15 12.00
C PHE A 69 -18.39 -27.34 11.23
N SER A 70 -18.34 -28.51 11.88
CA SER A 70 -17.85 -29.75 11.26
C SER A 70 -18.71 -30.20 10.07
N THR A 71 -20.02 -29.93 10.11
CA THR A 71 -20.90 -30.20 8.96
C THR A 71 -20.65 -29.20 7.83
N ALA A 72 -20.51 -27.91 8.17
CA ALA A 72 -20.27 -26.86 7.19
C ALA A 72 -18.90 -27.01 6.51
N SER A 73 -17.88 -27.46 7.24
CA SER A 73 -16.49 -27.63 6.75
C SER A 73 -16.34 -28.68 5.65
N GLY A 74 -17.35 -29.53 5.42
CA GLY A 74 -17.42 -30.44 4.28
C GLY A 74 -17.79 -29.76 2.96
N HIS A 75 -18.36 -28.54 2.99
CA HIS A 75 -18.77 -27.82 1.78
C HIS A 75 -17.63 -27.01 1.17
N SER A 76 -17.41 -27.15 -0.15
CA SER A 76 -16.34 -26.43 -0.87
C SER A 76 -16.44 -24.90 -0.76
N LEU A 77 -17.65 -24.35 -0.80
CA LEU A 77 -17.88 -22.91 -0.64
C LEU A 77 -17.54 -22.43 0.77
N PHE A 78 -17.88 -23.22 1.80
CA PHE A 78 -17.49 -22.90 3.18
C PHE A 78 -15.97 -22.93 3.33
N ARG A 79 -15.30 -23.97 2.82
CA ARG A 79 -13.83 -24.09 2.87
C ARG A 79 -13.14 -22.92 2.18
N ASN A 80 -13.66 -22.49 1.03
CA ASN A 80 -13.16 -21.31 0.32
C ASN A 80 -13.33 -20.02 1.12
N LEU A 81 -14.50 -19.82 1.75
CA LEU A 81 -14.74 -18.67 2.61
C LEU A 81 -13.84 -18.72 3.85
N PHE A 82 -13.62 -19.91 4.41
CA PHE A 82 -12.77 -20.11 5.57
C PHE A 82 -11.32 -19.77 5.26
N LEU A 83 -10.78 -20.24 4.14
CA LEU A 83 -9.47 -19.85 3.61
C LEU A 83 -9.32 -18.33 3.50
N GLN A 84 -10.28 -17.67 2.87
CA GLN A 84 -10.25 -16.22 2.70
C GLN A 84 -10.23 -15.51 4.06
N LYS A 85 -11.07 -15.95 5.01
CA LYS A 85 -11.15 -15.36 6.36
C LYS A 85 -9.91 -15.61 7.20
N LEU A 86 -9.29 -16.78 7.08
CA LEU A 86 -8.00 -17.07 7.72
C LEU A 86 -6.92 -16.14 7.16
N ALA A 87 -6.81 -16.01 5.84
CA ALA A 87 -5.82 -15.12 5.21
C ALA A 87 -6.05 -13.63 5.52
N GLU A 88 -7.32 -13.19 5.64
CA GLU A 88 -7.66 -11.84 6.11
C GLU A 88 -7.33 -11.62 7.58
N SER A 89 -7.46 -12.65 8.42
CA SER A 89 -7.18 -12.59 9.86
C SER A 89 -5.68 -12.63 10.13
N GLU A 90 -4.93 -13.44 9.39
CA GLU A 90 -3.48 -13.57 9.54
C GLU A 90 -2.77 -12.22 9.46
N LYS A 91 -3.20 -11.32 8.56
CA LYS A 91 -2.67 -9.95 8.43
C LYS A 91 -2.92 -9.06 9.66
N LYS A 92 -3.85 -9.43 10.55
CA LYS A 92 -4.26 -8.64 11.72
C LYS A 92 -3.64 -9.15 13.02
N PHE A 93 -3.03 -10.32 13.01
CA PHE A 93 -2.51 -10.99 14.20
C PHE A 93 -1.05 -11.35 14.03
N SER A 94 -0.27 -11.30 15.12
CA SER A 94 1.16 -11.63 15.14
C SER A 94 1.48 -12.56 16.30
N GLY A 95 2.61 -13.29 16.22
CA GLY A 95 3.08 -14.15 17.31
C GLY A 95 2.18 -15.36 17.54
N ALA A 96 1.87 -15.68 18.80
CA ALA A 96 1.11 -16.89 19.16
C ALA A 96 -0.25 -17.01 18.44
N ALA A 97 -0.97 -15.90 18.27
CA ALA A 97 -2.24 -15.89 17.55
C ALA A 97 -2.07 -16.28 16.06
N GLN A 98 -0.99 -15.84 15.41
CA GLN A 98 -0.68 -16.20 14.03
C GLN A 98 -0.37 -17.69 13.88
N HIS A 99 0.32 -18.29 14.85
CA HIS A 99 0.55 -19.74 14.88
C HIS A 99 -0.75 -20.52 15.00
N LYS A 100 -1.67 -20.08 15.86
CA LYS A 100 -2.99 -20.72 16.02
C LYS A 100 -3.84 -20.68 14.74
N LEU A 101 -3.72 -19.63 13.94
CA LEU A 101 -4.37 -19.58 12.61
C LEU A 101 -3.77 -20.61 11.63
N LYS A 102 -2.45 -20.83 11.69
CA LYS A 102 -1.78 -21.88 10.89
C LYS A 102 -2.19 -23.28 11.35
N ASP A 103 -2.36 -23.50 12.65
CA ASP A 103 -2.85 -24.76 13.21
C ASP A 103 -4.26 -25.07 12.65
N LEU A 104 -5.17 -24.08 12.63
CA LEU A 104 -6.49 -24.24 12.01
C LEU A 104 -6.41 -24.54 10.51
N PHE A 105 -5.52 -23.86 9.79
CA PHE A 105 -5.33 -24.11 8.37
C PHE A 105 -4.92 -25.56 8.08
N GLN A 106 -4.06 -26.14 8.93
CA GLN A 106 -3.62 -27.53 8.85
C GLN A 106 -4.69 -28.51 9.35
N GLU A 107 -5.37 -28.25 10.48
CA GLU A 107 -6.44 -29.09 11.07
C GLU A 107 -7.52 -29.39 10.03
N TYR A 108 -7.93 -28.37 9.27
CA TYR A 108 -8.98 -28.51 8.27
C TYR A 108 -8.45 -28.93 6.90
N GLY A 109 -7.15 -29.16 6.73
CA GLY A 109 -6.51 -29.58 5.48
C GLY A 109 -6.69 -28.58 4.34
N LEU A 110 -6.77 -27.28 4.64
CA LEU A 110 -7.15 -26.24 3.67
C LEU A 110 -6.05 -25.93 2.64
N GLN A 111 -4.83 -26.44 2.87
CA GLN A 111 -3.70 -26.33 1.96
C GLN A 111 -4.01 -26.87 0.57
N GLU A 112 -4.66 -28.03 0.50
CA GLU A 112 -5.01 -28.67 -0.78
C GLU A 112 -6.03 -27.85 -1.58
N GLU A 113 -6.99 -27.23 -0.92
CA GLU A 113 -7.95 -26.32 -1.57
C GLU A 113 -7.27 -25.08 -2.11
N ALA A 114 -6.35 -24.49 -1.34
CA ALA A 114 -5.60 -23.32 -1.78
C ALA A 114 -4.68 -23.66 -2.97
N LEU A 115 -4.01 -24.81 -2.96
CA LEU A 115 -3.20 -25.30 -4.09
C LEU A 115 -4.04 -25.54 -5.35
N LYS A 116 -5.26 -26.10 -5.21
CA LYS A 116 -6.19 -26.30 -6.35
C LYS A 116 -6.56 -24.99 -7.04
N LYS A 117 -6.58 -23.85 -6.32
CA LYS A 117 -6.86 -22.53 -6.90
C LYS A 117 -5.78 -22.10 -7.91
N LEU A 118 -4.53 -22.51 -7.72
CA LEU A 118 -3.43 -22.21 -8.67
C LEU A 118 -3.59 -22.90 -10.03
N ASN A 119 -4.46 -23.91 -10.14
CA ASN A 119 -4.72 -24.61 -11.40
C ASN A 119 -5.97 -24.08 -12.14
N GLN A 120 -6.63 -23.06 -11.60
CA GLN A 120 -7.82 -22.46 -12.19
C GLN A 120 -7.44 -21.49 -13.33
N LYS A 121 -8.40 -21.23 -14.23
CA LYS A 121 -8.21 -20.24 -15.32
C LYS A 121 -8.62 -18.83 -14.91
N LYS A 122 -9.50 -18.70 -13.91
CA LYS A 122 -10.05 -17.41 -13.48
C LYS A 122 -8.99 -16.64 -12.69
N ILE A 123 -8.61 -15.47 -13.19
CA ILE A 123 -7.58 -14.58 -12.64
C ILE A 123 -7.74 -14.37 -11.13
N HIS A 124 -8.93 -13.98 -10.68
CA HIS A 124 -9.18 -13.71 -9.26
C HIS A 124 -9.03 -14.96 -8.38
N ILE A 125 -9.27 -16.16 -8.92
CA ILE A 125 -9.10 -17.41 -8.18
C ILE A 125 -7.61 -17.74 -8.05
N ILE A 126 -6.83 -17.61 -9.12
CA ILE A 126 -5.37 -17.79 -9.08
C ILE A 126 -4.77 -16.82 -8.07
N ALA A 127 -5.09 -15.53 -8.18
CA ALA A 127 -4.58 -14.48 -7.29
C ALA A 127 -4.97 -14.75 -5.83
N GLY A 128 -6.23 -15.12 -5.57
CA GLY A 128 -6.68 -15.51 -4.23
C GLY A 128 -5.93 -16.72 -3.68
N GLY A 129 -5.67 -17.74 -4.51
CA GLY A 129 -4.86 -18.90 -4.14
C GLY A 129 -3.43 -18.52 -3.76
N ILE A 130 -2.76 -17.68 -4.55
CA ILE A 130 -1.40 -17.18 -4.23
C ILE A 130 -1.44 -16.42 -2.90
N GLN A 131 -2.41 -15.54 -2.71
CA GLN A 131 -2.55 -14.75 -1.49
C GLN A 131 -2.76 -15.64 -0.25
N GLU A 132 -3.65 -16.62 -0.33
CA GLU A 132 -3.95 -17.55 0.76
C GLU A 132 -2.73 -18.41 1.13
N LEU A 133 -2.07 -19.00 0.13
CA LEU A 133 -0.86 -19.81 0.34
C LEU A 133 0.29 -18.98 0.94
N THR A 134 0.42 -17.72 0.51
CA THR A 134 1.44 -16.80 1.04
C THR A 134 1.14 -16.42 2.49
N ALA A 135 -0.09 -16.03 2.80
CA ALA A 135 -0.49 -15.68 4.18
C ALA A 135 -0.29 -16.87 5.13
N MET A 136 -0.61 -18.08 4.68
CA MET A 136 -0.44 -19.30 5.49
C MET A 136 0.99 -19.85 5.50
N ASN A 137 1.93 -19.19 4.81
CA ASN A 137 3.34 -19.60 4.70
C ASN A 137 3.54 -21.02 4.13
N VAL A 138 2.83 -21.36 3.07
CA VAL A 138 2.96 -22.66 2.37
C VAL A 138 4.11 -22.58 1.36
N GLU A 139 5.31 -22.94 1.81
CA GLU A 139 6.54 -22.89 0.98
C GLU A 139 6.51 -23.88 -0.19
N GLU A 140 5.81 -25.00 -0.07
CA GLU A 140 5.70 -26.01 -1.14
C GLU A 140 5.04 -25.47 -2.40
N ALA A 141 4.28 -24.37 -2.28
CA ALA A 141 3.65 -23.69 -3.41
C ALA A 141 4.64 -22.86 -4.25
N LEU A 142 5.83 -22.54 -3.73
CA LEU A 142 6.79 -21.63 -4.37
C LEU A 142 7.14 -21.99 -5.82
N PRO A 143 7.45 -23.26 -6.17
CA PRO A 143 7.75 -23.62 -7.54
C PRO A 143 6.59 -23.27 -8.48
N LYS A 144 5.36 -23.56 -8.07
CA LYS A 144 4.16 -23.23 -8.86
C LYS A 144 3.93 -21.72 -8.93
N ILE A 145 4.04 -21.01 -7.81
CA ILE A 145 3.83 -19.56 -7.75
C ILE A 145 4.84 -18.83 -8.65
N SER A 146 6.10 -19.27 -8.69
CA SER A 146 7.14 -18.65 -9.51
C SER A 146 6.79 -18.62 -11.01
N THR A 147 6.01 -19.59 -11.50
CA THR A 147 5.57 -19.61 -12.90
C THR A 147 4.65 -18.43 -13.25
N PHE A 148 4.01 -17.81 -12.25
CA PHE A 148 3.13 -16.66 -12.44
C PHE A 148 3.87 -15.32 -12.51
N LEU A 149 5.20 -15.30 -12.37
CA LEU A 149 6.03 -14.10 -12.59
C LEU A 149 6.07 -13.64 -14.05
N THR A 150 5.44 -14.39 -14.96
CA THR A 150 5.28 -14.03 -16.38
C THR A 150 3.80 -13.96 -16.79
N HIS A 151 2.89 -14.05 -15.83
CA HIS A 151 1.46 -14.13 -16.10
C HIS A 151 0.94 -12.78 -16.65
N PRO A 152 0.12 -12.77 -17.73
CA PRO A 152 -0.30 -11.53 -18.40
C PRO A 152 -1.22 -10.65 -17.55
N SER A 153 -1.90 -11.21 -16.55
CA SER A 153 -2.73 -10.43 -15.63
C SER A 153 -1.88 -9.74 -14.56
N PRO A 154 -1.95 -8.40 -14.44
CA PRO A 154 -1.25 -7.66 -13.39
C PRO A 154 -1.58 -8.13 -11.98
N GLN A 155 -2.83 -8.53 -11.72
CA GLN A 155 -3.26 -9.00 -10.40
C GLN A 155 -2.51 -10.27 -9.97
N VAL A 156 -2.47 -11.26 -10.86
CA VAL A 156 -1.76 -12.53 -10.59
C VAL A 156 -0.25 -12.30 -10.51
N TYR A 157 0.28 -11.47 -11.40
CA TYR A 157 1.70 -11.13 -11.40
C TYR A 157 2.14 -10.45 -10.09
N GLN A 158 1.37 -9.47 -9.61
CA GLN A 158 1.67 -8.75 -8.37
C GLN A 158 1.58 -9.64 -7.12
N GLU A 159 0.60 -10.56 -7.06
CA GLU A 159 0.53 -11.54 -5.96
C GLU A 159 1.72 -12.51 -6.02
N ALA A 160 2.14 -12.94 -7.20
CA ALA A 160 3.32 -13.79 -7.36
C ALA A 160 4.61 -13.07 -6.92
N GLN A 161 4.79 -11.80 -7.30
CA GLN A 161 5.91 -10.98 -6.85
C GLN A 161 5.92 -10.82 -5.33
N TYR A 162 4.77 -10.50 -4.74
CA TYR A 162 4.65 -10.41 -3.30
C TYR A 162 5.02 -11.73 -2.62
N ALA A 163 4.51 -12.85 -3.12
CA ALA A 163 4.85 -14.16 -2.59
C ALA A 163 6.37 -14.41 -2.64
N MET A 164 7.03 -14.09 -3.76
CA MET A 164 8.49 -14.22 -3.84
C MET A 164 9.22 -13.41 -2.78
N VAL A 165 8.81 -12.15 -2.53
CA VAL A 165 9.44 -11.31 -1.49
C VAL A 165 9.08 -11.80 -0.08
N HIS A 166 7.86 -12.26 0.14
CA HIS A 166 7.42 -12.80 1.42
C HIS A 166 8.25 -14.02 1.84
N PHE A 167 8.49 -14.94 0.91
CA PHE A 167 9.22 -16.18 1.20
C PHE A 167 10.75 -16.04 1.08
N LYS A 168 11.26 -15.23 0.15
CA LYS A 168 12.71 -15.10 -0.11
C LYS A 168 13.32 -13.81 0.42
N GLY A 169 12.54 -12.96 1.08
CA GLY A 169 12.97 -11.65 1.56
C GLY A 169 13.53 -10.79 0.43
N PHE A 170 14.74 -10.26 0.63
CA PHE A 170 15.41 -9.37 -0.32
C PHE A 170 15.62 -10.02 -1.69
N GLU A 171 15.96 -11.31 -1.78
CA GLU A 171 16.16 -11.99 -3.06
C GLU A 171 14.88 -12.02 -3.91
N GLY A 172 13.72 -11.98 -3.26
CA GLY A 172 12.44 -11.88 -3.96
C GLY A 172 12.29 -10.58 -4.77
N LEU A 173 13.10 -9.55 -4.50
CA LEU A 173 13.07 -8.26 -5.21
C LEU A 173 13.82 -8.27 -6.55
N HIS A 174 14.47 -9.36 -6.95
CA HIS A 174 15.21 -9.41 -8.21
C HIS A 174 14.38 -9.08 -9.46
N PHE A 175 13.05 -9.17 -9.39
CA PHE A 175 12.18 -8.71 -10.48
C PHE A 175 12.35 -7.22 -10.80
N LEU A 176 12.80 -6.39 -9.85
CA LEU A 176 13.04 -4.96 -10.03
C LEU A 176 14.08 -4.67 -11.14
N ASN A 177 15.01 -5.61 -11.39
CA ASN A 177 16.01 -5.51 -12.47
C ASN A 177 15.38 -5.34 -13.86
N SER A 178 14.15 -5.80 -14.06
CA SER A 178 13.47 -5.80 -15.36
C SER A 178 12.06 -5.20 -15.31
N PHE A 179 11.69 -4.57 -14.18
CA PHE A 179 10.32 -4.11 -13.97
C PHE A 179 10.03 -2.80 -14.72
N SER A 180 9.22 -2.90 -15.77
CA SER A 180 8.93 -1.77 -16.66
C SER A 180 7.68 -0.96 -16.31
N THR A 181 6.82 -1.47 -15.42
CA THR A 181 5.53 -0.83 -15.09
C THR A 181 5.59 -0.05 -13.78
N LYS A 182 4.61 0.81 -13.48
CA LYS A 182 4.57 1.55 -12.21
C LYS A 182 4.19 0.61 -11.05
N ILE A 183 5.03 0.56 -10.01
CA ILE A 183 4.68 -0.10 -8.73
C ILE A 183 3.74 0.83 -7.95
N SER A 184 2.55 0.36 -7.60
CA SER A 184 1.60 1.14 -6.80
C SER A 184 2.13 1.38 -5.38
N GLU A 185 1.72 2.46 -4.73
CA GLU A 185 2.14 2.77 -3.35
C GLU A 185 1.79 1.65 -2.37
N TRP A 186 0.62 1.03 -2.53
CA TRP A 186 0.22 -0.13 -1.73
C TRP A 186 1.16 -1.33 -1.95
N GLN A 187 1.53 -1.62 -3.20
CA GLN A 187 2.46 -2.70 -3.50
C GLN A 187 3.86 -2.40 -2.94
N GLN A 188 4.34 -1.16 -3.08
CA GLN A 188 5.60 -0.73 -2.47
C GLN A 188 5.59 -0.92 -0.95
N LEU A 189 4.53 -0.50 -0.26
CA LEU A 189 4.40 -0.70 1.19
C LEU A 189 4.43 -2.19 1.55
N ARG A 190 3.66 -3.00 0.83
CA ARG A 190 3.55 -4.43 1.06
C ARG A 190 4.90 -5.14 0.89
N LEU A 191 5.63 -4.84 -0.20
CA LEU A 191 6.97 -5.38 -0.43
C LEU A 191 7.97 -4.89 0.62
N LEU A 192 7.91 -3.60 0.99
CA LEU A 192 8.82 -3.00 1.98
C LEU A 192 8.68 -3.66 3.36
N ILE A 193 7.46 -3.99 3.78
CA ILE A 193 7.21 -4.66 5.06
C ILE A 193 7.74 -6.10 5.04
N SER A 194 7.61 -6.81 3.92
CA SER A 194 8.05 -8.20 3.78
C SER A 194 9.57 -8.38 3.79
N VAL A 195 10.35 -7.38 3.37
CA VAL A 195 11.81 -7.47 3.47
C VAL A 195 12.23 -7.21 4.92
N THR A 196 12.91 -8.15 5.56
CA THR A 196 13.34 -8.05 6.97
C THR A 196 14.81 -7.68 7.15
N SER A 197 15.65 -7.96 6.15
CA SER A 197 17.08 -7.63 6.14
C SER A 197 17.60 -7.44 4.72
N ILE A 198 18.77 -6.81 4.59
CA ILE A 198 19.50 -6.64 3.34
C ILE A 198 20.82 -7.44 3.42
N PRO A 199 21.13 -8.33 2.47
CA PRO A 199 22.40 -9.05 2.43
C PRO A 199 23.60 -8.10 2.22
N GLU A 200 24.75 -8.40 2.81
CA GLU A 200 25.96 -7.54 2.74
C GLU A 200 26.44 -7.28 1.30
N ASN A 201 26.29 -8.27 0.40
CA ASN A 201 26.73 -8.23 -0.99
C ASN A 201 25.68 -7.70 -1.97
N SER A 202 24.65 -7.00 -1.48
CA SER A 202 23.53 -6.53 -2.31
C SER A 202 23.70 -5.11 -2.88
N SER A 203 24.78 -4.41 -2.51
CA SER A 203 25.02 -3.00 -2.88
C SER A 203 24.91 -2.75 -4.38
N ASP A 204 25.43 -3.64 -5.23
CA ASP A 204 25.38 -3.49 -6.69
C ASP A 204 23.94 -3.62 -7.23
N ASN A 205 23.15 -4.56 -6.69
CA ASN A 205 21.74 -4.72 -7.05
C ASN A 205 20.96 -3.46 -6.67
N ILE A 206 21.13 -2.97 -5.45
CA ILE A 206 20.44 -1.78 -4.97
C ILE A 206 20.85 -0.56 -5.79
N LYS A 207 22.14 -0.40 -6.10
CA LYS A 207 22.63 0.67 -6.97
C LYS A 207 21.97 0.62 -8.35
N SER A 208 21.87 -0.56 -8.97
CA SER A 208 21.17 -0.72 -10.25
C SER A 208 19.69 -0.31 -10.20
N TRP A 209 19.04 -0.46 -9.03
CA TRP A 209 17.66 -0.03 -8.84
C TRP A 209 17.52 1.48 -8.60
N VAL A 210 18.51 2.11 -7.96
CA VAL A 210 18.62 3.57 -7.85
C VAL A 210 18.77 4.22 -9.22
N GLU A 211 19.52 3.57 -10.12
CA GLU A 211 19.77 4.03 -11.50
C GLU A 211 18.68 3.59 -12.50
N SER A 212 17.60 2.98 -12.03
CA SER A 212 16.52 2.50 -12.89
C SER A 212 15.83 3.62 -13.64
N SER A 213 15.48 3.39 -14.91
CA SER A 213 14.64 4.30 -15.69
C SER A 213 13.20 4.38 -15.17
N ASN A 214 12.80 3.46 -14.28
CA ASN A 214 11.47 3.41 -13.71
C ASN A 214 11.44 4.17 -12.38
N ALA A 215 10.85 5.37 -12.38
CA ALA A 215 10.75 6.21 -11.19
C ALA A 215 10.14 5.50 -9.97
N SER A 216 9.20 4.57 -10.15
CA SER A 216 8.61 3.84 -9.01
C SER A 216 9.56 2.79 -8.41
N VAL A 217 10.48 2.23 -9.21
CA VAL A 217 11.57 1.37 -8.73
C VAL A 217 12.57 2.21 -7.95
N VAL A 218 12.94 3.38 -8.46
CA VAL A 218 13.84 4.32 -7.75
C VAL A 218 13.24 4.74 -6.40
N ILE A 219 11.96 5.15 -6.38
CA ILE A 219 11.25 5.54 -5.15
C ILE A 219 11.19 4.38 -4.14
N PHE A 220 10.85 3.17 -4.59
CA PHE A 220 10.86 1.99 -3.73
C PHE A 220 12.25 1.70 -3.18
N THR A 221 13.29 1.87 -4.00
CA THR A 221 14.69 1.68 -3.58
C THR A 221 15.10 2.71 -2.54
N LEU A 222 14.74 3.98 -2.71
CA LEU A 222 14.95 5.02 -1.70
C LEU A 222 14.26 4.67 -0.37
N LYS A 223 13.06 4.09 -0.39
CA LYS A 223 12.38 3.57 0.81
C LYS A 223 13.16 2.44 1.48
N LEU A 224 13.76 1.52 0.71
CA LEU A 224 14.65 0.48 1.23
C LEU A 224 15.90 1.08 1.90
N LEU A 225 16.57 2.03 1.24
CA LEU A 225 17.77 2.69 1.78
C LEU A 225 17.47 3.33 3.16
N ARG A 226 16.33 4.01 3.29
CA ARG A 226 15.89 4.60 4.56
C ARG A 226 15.58 3.55 5.63
N LYS A 227 14.87 2.48 5.27
CA LYS A 227 14.49 1.42 6.22
C LYS A 227 15.71 0.72 6.81
N PHE A 228 16.71 0.46 5.98
CA PHE A 228 17.88 -0.36 6.33
C PHE A 228 19.17 0.44 6.54
N GLN A 229 19.11 1.77 6.45
CA GLN A 229 20.24 2.67 6.69
C GLN A 229 21.49 2.31 5.86
N VAL A 230 21.29 2.13 4.54
CA VAL A 230 22.37 1.75 3.62
C VAL A 230 23.21 2.98 3.23
N LEU A 231 24.09 3.40 4.15
CA LEU A 231 24.87 4.64 4.03
C LEU A 231 25.84 4.67 2.84
N SER A 232 26.31 3.50 2.39
CA SER A 232 27.26 3.37 1.27
C SER A 232 26.74 3.94 -0.05
N LEU A 233 25.41 4.03 -0.21
CA LEU A 233 24.76 4.55 -1.42
C LEU A 233 24.42 6.03 -1.33
N TYR A 234 24.87 6.75 -0.30
CA TYR A 234 24.68 8.19 -0.17
C TYR A 234 25.08 8.98 -1.45
N PRO A 235 26.22 8.72 -2.12
CA PRO A 235 26.57 9.42 -3.35
C PRO A 235 25.53 9.21 -4.47
N SER A 236 25.04 7.98 -4.65
CA SER A 236 24.01 7.68 -5.65
C SER A 236 22.67 8.35 -5.33
N VAL A 237 22.36 8.62 -4.06
CA VAL A 237 21.17 9.39 -3.68
C VAL A 237 21.35 10.88 -3.97
N ILE A 238 22.57 11.42 -3.84
CA ILE A 238 22.88 12.81 -4.22
C ILE A 238 22.61 13.03 -5.72
N ASP A 239 23.06 12.10 -6.58
CA ASP A 239 22.86 12.18 -8.03
C ASP A 239 21.36 12.24 -8.43
N LEU A 240 20.47 11.70 -7.60
CA LEU A 240 19.02 11.73 -7.84
C LEU A 240 18.38 13.11 -7.66
N LEU A 241 19.09 14.10 -7.11
CA LEU A 241 18.61 15.47 -7.03
C LEU A 241 18.49 16.14 -8.42
N ASP A 242 19.12 15.56 -9.44
CA ASP A 242 19.00 15.98 -10.84
C ASP A 242 18.05 15.10 -11.67
N HIS A 243 17.43 14.07 -11.07
CA HIS A 243 16.54 13.13 -11.75
C HIS A 243 15.33 13.84 -12.41
N PRO A 244 14.87 13.48 -13.61
CA PRO A 244 13.77 14.21 -14.30
C PRO A 244 12.43 14.23 -13.54
N SER A 245 12.16 13.21 -12.72
CA SER A 245 10.96 13.17 -11.86
C SER A 245 11.16 13.98 -10.57
N VAL A 246 10.32 15.00 -10.38
CA VAL A 246 10.22 15.79 -9.14
C VAL A 246 9.95 14.90 -7.92
N GLU A 247 9.10 13.88 -8.07
CA GLU A 247 8.77 12.94 -7.00
C GLU A 247 10.00 12.17 -6.51
N VAL A 248 10.88 11.75 -7.44
CA VAL A 248 12.15 11.09 -7.10
C VAL A 248 13.07 12.04 -6.35
N ARG A 249 13.18 13.30 -6.78
CA ARG A 249 14.00 14.32 -6.09
C ARG A 249 13.52 14.56 -4.66
N VAL A 250 12.20 14.69 -4.46
CA VAL A 250 11.59 14.81 -3.12
C VAL A 250 11.95 13.60 -2.26
N GLN A 251 11.83 12.39 -2.81
CA GLN A 251 12.20 11.16 -2.09
C GLN A 251 13.70 11.07 -1.81
N ALA A 252 14.56 11.60 -2.70
CA ALA A 252 16.00 11.64 -2.52
C ALA A 252 16.36 12.57 -1.35
N VAL A 253 15.79 13.78 -1.28
CA VAL A 253 15.96 14.73 -0.17
C VAL A 253 15.60 14.07 1.18
N GLN A 254 14.46 13.37 1.25
CA GLN A 254 14.05 12.62 2.45
C GLN A 254 15.04 11.49 2.82
N THR A 255 15.60 10.82 1.82
CA THR A 255 16.60 9.76 2.04
C THR A 255 17.92 10.33 2.54
N LEU A 256 18.42 11.42 1.95
CA LEU A 256 19.68 12.05 2.36
C LEU A 256 19.67 12.48 3.83
N LEU A 257 18.53 13.00 4.32
CA LEU A 257 18.37 13.26 5.74
C LEU A 257 18.44 11.99 6.58
N SER A 258 17.80 10.92 6.12
CA SER A 258 17.72 9.66 6.87
C SER A 258 19.06 8.94 6.98
N LEU A 259 19.96 9.14 6.00
CA LEU A 259 21.32 8.58 5.98
C LEU A 259 22.33 9.41 6.80
N GLU A 260 21.91 10.50 7.45
CA GLU A 260 22.66 11.25 8.47
C GLU A 260 24.13 11.62 8.13
N ASN A 261 24.36 12.20 6.95
CA ASN A 261 25.68 12.76 6.60
C ASN A 261 25.82 14.22 7.06
N SER A 262 26.94 14.58 7.67
CA SER A 262 27.21 15.94 8.17
C SER A 262 27.26 17.02 7.07
N SER A 263 27.51 16.62 5.83
CA SER A 263 27.54 17.53 4.67
C SER A 263 26.17 17.72 4.01
N THR A 264 25.14 16.94 4.39
CA THR A 264 23.83 16.94 3.71
C THR A 264 23.23 18.34 3.66
N ILE A 265 23.12 19.03 4.81
CA ILE A 265 22.42 20.32 4.87
C ILE A 265 23.17 21.39 4.08
N ALA A 266 24.50 21.44 4.20
CA ALA A 266 25.33 22.35 3.41
C ALA A 266 25.13 22.14 1.91
N TYR A 267 25.15 20.89 1.45
CA TYR A 267 24.94 20.55 0.04
C TYR A 267 23.52 20.92 -0.43
N LEU A 268 22.48 20.60 0.36
CA LEU A 268 21.10 20.95 0.01
C LEU A 268 20.91 22.46 -0.15
N MET A 269 21.56 23.29 0.69
CA MET A 269 21.55 24.75 0.54
C MET A 269 22.20 25.21 -0.76
N GLU A 270 23.29 24.57 -1.19
CA GLU A 270 24.00 24.90 -2.44
C GLU A 270 23.12 24.65 -3.67
N VAL A 271 22.46 23.49 -3.73
CA VAL A 271 21.65 23.12 -4.90
C VAL A 271 20.24 23.70 -4.87
N TYR A 272 19.76 24.19 -3.72
CA TYR A 272 18.40 24.68 -3.51
C TYR A 272 17.87 25.64 -4.59
N PRO A 273 18.62 26.68 -5.04
CA PRO A 273 18.10 27.63 -6.03
C PRO A 273 17.78 27.01 -7.39
N ASN A 274 18.40 25.86 -7.71
CA ASN A 274 18.24 25.17 -8.99
C ASN A 274 17.12 24.12 -8.97
N GLN A 275 16.43 23.96 -7.84
CA GLN A 275 15.45 22.91 -7.65
C GLN A 275 14.01 23.40 -7.89
N PRO A 276 13.11 22.53 -8.37
CA PRO A 276 11.69 22.84 -8.47
C PRO A 276 11.09 23.21 -7.10
N LEU A 277 10.06 24.06 -7.11
CA LEU A 277 9.40 24.56 -5.89
C LEU A 277 9.02 23.45 -4.89
N GLU A 278 8.48 22.33 -5.38
CA GLU A 278 8.09 21.21 -4.52
C GLU A 278 9.30 20.52 -3.84
N VAL A 279 10.46 20.49 -4.51
CA VAL A 279 11.71 19.97 -3.93
C VAL A 279 12.27 20.98 -2.92
N GLN A 280 12.24 22.28 -3.24
CA GLN A 280 12.66 23.35 -2.32
C GLN A 280 11.88 23.30 -1.00
N LYS A 281 10.54 23.18 -1.06
CA LYS A 281 9.70 22.98 0.12
C LYS A 281 10.14 21.76 0.93
N GLU A 282 10.45 20.64 0.29
CA GLU A 282 10.93 19.44 0.97
C GLU A 282 12.31 19.63 1.62
N MET A 283 13.23 20.35 0.97
CA MET A 283 14.53 20.69 1.54
C MET A 283 14.38 21.52 2.82
N LEU A 284 13.47 22.50 2.86
CA LEU A 284 13.19 23.27 4.07
C LEU A 284 12.59 22.41 5.19
N LYS A 285 11.69 21.46 4.88
CA LYS A 285 11.19 20.49 5.87
C LYS A 285 12.31 19.62 6.42
N VAL A 286 13.24 19.19 5.57
CA VAL A 286 14.42 18.44 5.99
C VAL A 286 15.32 19.28 6.90
N MET A 287 15.54 20.56 6.58
CA MET A 287 16.28 21.49 7.45
C MET A 287 15.57 21.65 8.81
N LYS A 288 14.25 21.89 8.83
CA LYS A 288 13.41 21.93 10.07
C LYS A 288 13.62 20.68 10.92
N LYS A 289 13.61 19.49 10.30
CA LYS A 289 13.76 18.20 10.99
C LYS A 289 15.19 17.95 11.48
N SER A 290 16.20 18.33 10.71
CA SER A 290 17.62 18.19 11.08
C SER A 290 18.03 19.08 12.25
N LYS A 291 17.39 20.25 12.38
CA LYS A 291 17.76 21.31 13.33
C LYS A 291 19.23 21.76 13.22
N ASP A 292 19.85 21.57 12.07
CA ASP A 292 21.24 21.96 11.84
C ASP A 292 21.37 23.49 11.80
N LEU A 293 22.18 24.01 12.72
CA LEU A 293 22.41 25.45 12.90
C LEU A 293 23.09 26.10 11.69
N CYS A 294 23.76 25.34 10.82
CA CYS A 294 24.37 25.90 9.60
C CYS A 294 23.33 26.48 8.63
N SER A 295 22.08 26.01 8.70
CA SER A 295 20.98 26.48 7.85
C SER A 295 20.30 27.75 8.35
N VAL A 296 20.61 28.23 9.55
CA VAL A 296 19.88 29.36 10.18
C VAL A 296 19.91 30.60 9.30
N ASP A 297 21.08 31.04 8.84
CA ASP A 297 21.18 32.27 8.06
C ASP A 297 20.56 32.12 6.66
N PHE A 298 20.64 30.92 6.09
CA PHE A 298 19.92 30.60 4.86
C PHE A 298 18.39 30.70 5.04
N LEU A 299 17.85 30.13 6.12
CA LEU A 299 16.41 30.19 6.43
C LEU A 299 15.93 31.62 6.68
N LYS A 300 16.75 32.45 7.34
CA LYS A 300 16.47 33.89 7.50
C LYS A 300 16.36 34.58 6.15
N ASP A 301 17.24 34.25 5.22
CA ASP A 301 17.24 34.81 3.86
C ASP A 301 15.96 34.42 3.11
N GLN A 302 15.59 33.13 3.13
CA GLN A 302 14.38 32.63 2.47
C GLN A 302 13.11 33.25 3.06
N LEU A 303 13.04 33.43 4.38
CA LEU A 303 11.90 34.08 5.04
C LEU A 303 11.71 35.53 4.59
N LEU A 304 12.81 36.27 4.41
CA LEU A 304 12.76 37.71 4.13
C LEU A 304 12.66 38.04 2.65
N LYS A 305 13.31 37.26 1.78
CA LYS A 305 13.52 37.61 0.37
C LYS A 305 12.74 36.78 -0.63
N ASP A 306 12.28 35.58 -0.27
CA ASP A 306 11.56 34.73 -1.22
C ASP A 306 10.21 35.37 -1.62
N THR A 307 9.69 35.02 -2.78
CA THR A 307 8.39 35.51 -3.27
C THR A 307 7.25 34.54 -2.95
N ASP A 308 7.55 33.25 -2.78
CA ASP A 308 6.57 32.22 -2.47
C ASP A 308 6.25 32.21 -0.97
N SER A 309 4.96 32.36 -0.66
CA SER A 309 4.48 32.38 0.73
C SER A 309 4.67 31.03 1.43
N GLY A 310 4.59 29.92 0.70
CA GLY A 310 4.85 28.57 1.22
C GLY A 310 6.29 28.39 1.66
N ILE A 311 7.25 28.87 0.87
CA ILE A 311 8.68 28.89 1.25
C ILE A 311 8.90 29.70 2.53
N LYS A 312 8.31 30.89 2.64
CA LYS A 312 8.38 31.71 3.86
C LYS A 312 7.80 31.01 5.09
N VAL A 313 6.67 30.33 4.93
CA VAL A 313 6.05 29.53 6.01
C VAL A 313 7.00 28.44 6.49
N TYR A 314 7.54 27.62 5.58
CA TYR A 314 8.49 26.57 5.95
C TYR A 314 9.77 27.13 6.59
N ALA A 315 10.28 28.26 6.11
CA ALA A 315 11.45 28.92 6.70
C ALA A 315 11.17 29.44 8.12
N ALA A 316 10.02 30.06 8.36
CA ALA A 316 9.60 30.51 9.69
C ALA A 316 9.42 29.33 10.66
N GLU A 317 8.77 28.26 10.22
CA GLU A 317 8.61 27.03 11.02
C GLU A 317 9.95 26.38 11.36
N ALA A 318 10.89 26.32 10.40
CA ALA A 318 12.23 25.79 10.62
C ALA A 318 13.01 26.62 11.65
N LEU A 319 12.98 27.95 11.55
CA LEU A 319 13.58 28.86 12.52
C LEU A 319 12.96 28.70 13.92
N CYS A 320 11.64 28.49 13.99
CA CYS A 320 10.95 28.22 15.26
C CYS A 320 11.41 26.89 15.88
N ALA A 321 11.56 25.83 15.07
CA ALA A 321 12.06 24.52 15.51
C ALA A 321 13.51 24.55 16.01
N MET A 322 14.30 25.54 15.56
CA MET A 322 15.71 25.80 15.95
C MET A 322 15.85 26.86 17.05
N GLU A 323 14.78 27.14 17.79
CA GLU A 323 14.77 28.08 18.92
C GLU A 323 15.16 29.52 18.56
N LYS A 324 14.81 29.97 17.34
CA LYS A 324 15.04 31.35 16.88
C LYS A 324 13.78 32.23 16.98
N GLN A 325 12.94 32.01 18.00
CA GLN A 325 11.70 32.78 18.19
C GLN A 325 11.98 34.27 18.40
N ASP A 326 13.01 34.62 19.16
CA ASP A 326 13.33 36.03 19.46
C ASP A 326 13.58 36.83 18.19
N TYR A 327 14.28 36.22 17.22
CA TYR A 327 14.50 36.79 15.90
C TYR A 327 13.19 37.00 15.12
N LEU A 328 12.29 36.01 15.14
CA LEU A 328 10.98 36.12 14.49
C LEU A 328 10.13 37.23 15.13
N ILE A 329 10.13 37.31 16.47
CA ILE A 329 9.42 38.36 17.22
C ILE A 329 9.99 39.74 16.88
N GLU A 330 11.31 39.89 16.86
CA GLU A 330 11.97 41.15 16.49
C GLU A 330 11.54 41.63 15.09
N ILE A 331 11.53 40.73 14.10
CA ILE A 331 11.12 41.08 12.74
C ILE A 331 9.64 41.43 12.66
N SER A 332 8.77 40.69 13.34
CA SER A 332 7.33 40.96 13.33
C SER A 332 6.97 42.34 13.93
N LYS A 333 7.85 42.91 14.76
CA LYS A 333 7.67 44.22 15.41
C LYS A 333 8.22 45.40 14.60
N LYS A 334 8.98 45.16 13.54
CA LYS A 334 9.51 46.23 12.69
C LYS A 334 8.37 46.88 11.90
N GLU A 335 8.27 48.20 11.94
CA GLU A 335 7.23 48.98 11.23
C GLU A 335 7.27 48.77 9.71
N THR A 336 8.43 48.37 9.17
CA THR A 336 8.64 48.11 7.74
C THR A 336 8.28 46.69 7.31
N SER A 337 7.83 45.83 8.21
CA SER A 337 7.53 44.43 7.90
C SER A 337 6.19 44.29 7.17
N PRO A 338 6.14 43.58 6.02
CA PRO A 338 4.88 43.32 5.31
C PRO A 338 3.86 42.59 6.18
N GLU A 339 2.57 42.89 6.02
CA GLU A 339 1.50 42.26 6.80
C GLU A 339 1.48 40.73 6.63
N GLU A 340 1.72 40.24 5.41
CA GLU A 340 1.85 38.82 5.09
C GLU A 340 2.95 38.15 5.94
N LEU A 341 4.13 38.78 6.05
CA LEU A 341 5.24 38.24 6.84
C LEU A 341 4.87 38.16 8.33
N ILE A 342 4.15 39.15 8.85
CA ILE A 342 3.67 39.14 10.23
C ILE A 342 2.68 37.99 10.46
N GLN A 343 1.77 37.74 9.51
CA GLN A 343 0.81 36.63 9.60
C GLN A 343 1.53 35.27 9.58
N ILE A 344 2.51 35.10 8.70
CA ILE A 344 3.34 33.89 8.61
C ILE A 344 4.08 33.62 9.93
N ILE A 345 4.71 34.66 10.49
CA ILE A 345 5.43 34.53 11.78
C ILE A 345 4.46 34.15 12.90
N LYS A 346 3.28 34.78 12.97
CA LYS A 346 2.26 34.43 13.97
C LYS A 346 1.83 32.98 13.84
N TYR A 347 1.59 32.50 12.62
CA TYR A 347 1.25 31.11 12.36
C TYR A 347 2.33 30.14 12.87
N ALA A 348 3.60 30.36 12.49
CA ALA A 348 4.71 29.52 12.90
C ALA A 348 4.97 29.52 14.43
N LEU A 349 4.64 30.62 15.13
CA LEU A 349 4.75 30.69 16.59
C LEU A 349 3.57 30.00 17.31
N GLN A 350 2.39 29.96 16.70
CA GLN A 350 1.20 29.29 17.25
C GLN A 350 1.30 27.76 17.20
N GLU A 351 1.96 27.20 16.18
CA GLU A 351 2.15 25.75 16.02
C GLU A 351 2.87 25.10 17.23
N LYS A 352 3.58 25.89 18.06
CA LYS A 352 4.28 25.42 19.26
C LYS A 352 3.39 25.34 20.52
N VAL A 353 2.17 25.89 20.48
CA VAL A 353 1.27 26.01 21.64
C VAL A 353 0.26 24.85 21.74
N CYS A 354 0.25 23.91 20.78
CA CYS A 354 -0.62 22.73 20.80
C CYS A 354 0.13 21.43 21.09
#